data_AF-A0A087SG95-F1
#
_entry.id   AF-A0A087SG95-F1
#
_cell.length_a   1.000
_cell.length_b   1.000
_cell.length_c   1.000
_cell.angle_alpha   90.00
_cell.angle_beta   90.00
_cell.angle_gamma   90.00
#
_symmetry.space_group_name_H-M   'P 1'
#
loop_
_entity.id
_entity.type
_entity.pdbx_description
1 polymer ?
#
loop_
_entity_poly.entity_id
_entity_poly.type
_entity_poly.pdbx_seq_one_letter_code
_entity_poly.pdbx_strand_id
1 'polypeptide(L)'
;MQRSTIVSLLFGLNIIAWIILLGGISAWQYNCNKENPDSIVDVCLTAYAQLAWWAVFFQLFTLIFLAVAYYTRRGSNKLGLMVTLAMVTTLFFVVTNNAFTVVKSSSGALRSSTEAFAAGAILTMMANLLIIFVLGDDMSSAVAAQEPYLNSNPASSVQMSGAKPTSSAMV
;
A
#
# COMPACT_ATOMS: atom_id res chain seq x y z
N MET A 1 -2.46 -20.29 16.01
CA MET A 1 -3.76 -19.61 16.24
C MET A 1 -3.61 -18.10 16.44
N GLN A 2 -2.72 -17.62 17.31
CA GLN A 2 -2.56 -16.19 17.64
C GLN A 2 -2.33 -15.24 16.44
N ARG A 3 -1.58 -15.63 15.41
CA ARG A 3 -1.34 -14.81 14.20
C ARG A 3 -2.57 -14.61 13.31
N SER A 4 -3.43 -15.61 13.19
CA SER A 4 -4.67 -15.53 12.41
C SER A 4 -5.64 -14.51 13.03
N THR A 5 -5.68 -14.42 14.36
CA THR A 5 -6.45 -13.42 15.10
C THR A 5 -5.95 -11.99 14.84
N ILE A 6 -4.63 -11.77 14.78
CA ILE A 6 -4.04 -10.45 14.51
C ILE A 6 -4.40 -9.98 13.10
N VAL A 7 -4.25 -10.84 12.09
CA VAL A 7 -4.60 -10.49 10.70
C VAL A 7 -6.10 -10.19 10.57
N SER A 8 -6.97 -10.95 11.23
CA SER A 8 -8.41 -10.67 11.24
C SER A 8 -8.77 -9.35 11.94
N LEU A 9 -8.09 -9.01 13.04
CA LEU A 9 -8.25 -7.72 13.72
C LEU A 9 -7.82 -6.55 12.82
N LEU A 10 -6.65 -6.67 12.19
CA LEU A 10 -6.14 -5.65 11.26
C LEU A 10 -7.07 -5.50 10.05
N PHE A 11 -7.59 -6.60 9.52
CA PHE A 11 -8.58 -6.58 8.44
C PHE A 11 -9.87 -5.85 8.85
N GLY A 12 -10.41 -6.16 10.04
CA GLY A 12 -11.58 -5.47 10.59
C GLY A 12 -11.35 -3.97 10.77
N LEU A 13 -10.18 -3.59 11.31
CA LEU A 13 -9.80 -2.18 11.44
C LEU A 13 -9.69 -1.48 10.08
N ASN A 14 -9.19 -2.17 9.08
CA ASN A 14 -9.07 -1.65 7.71
C ASN A 14 -10.44 -1.43 7.05
N ILE A 15 -11.41 -2.33 7.28
CA ILE A 15 -12.81 -2.13 6.85
C ILE A 15 -13.43 -0.91 7.52
N ILE A 16 -13.25 -0.75 8.84
CA ILE A 16 -13.78 0.39 9.58
C ILE A 16 -13.17 1.69 9.05
N ALA A 17 -11.85 1.72 8.84
CA ALA A 17 -11.15 2.86 8.26
C ALA A 17 -11.69 3.20 6.85
N TRP A 18 -11.93 2.19 6.02
CA TRP A 18 -12.52 2.36 4.69
C TRP A 18 -13.95 2.94 4.73
N ILE A 19 -14.79 2.49 5.68
CA ILE A 19 -16.15 3.04 5.86
C ILE A 19 -16.08 4.53 6.26
N ILE A 20 -15.21 4.89 7.20
CA ILE A 20 -15.00 6.28 7.61
C ILE A 20 -14.54 7.12 6.42
N LEU A 21 -13.63 6.59 5.61
CA LEU A 21 -13.11 7.24 4.41
C LEU A 21 -14.23 7.47 3.38
N LEU A 22 -15.09 6.48 3.15
CA LEU A 22 -16.24 6.56 2.26
C LEU A 22 -17.29 7.59 2.75
N GLY A 23 -17.51 7.66 4.07
CA GLY A 23 -18.34 8.71 4.68
C GLY A 23 -17.73 10.11 4.52
N GLY A 24 -16.40 10.23 4.71
CA GLY A 24 -15.69 11.49 4.58
C GLY A 24 -15.71 12.06 3.16
N ILE A 25 -15.44 11.22 2.14
CA ILE A 25 -15.42 11.67 0.74
C ILE A 25 -16.82 12.05 0.23
N SER A 26 -17.85 11.29 0.63
CA SER A 26 -19.23 11.58 0.23
C SER A 26 -19.75 12.87 0.88
N ALA A 27 -19.46 13.09 2.17
CA ALA A 27 -19.78 14.33 2.86
C ALA A 27 -19.02 15.53 2.27
N TRP A 28 -17.73 15.34 1.93
CA TRP A 28 -16.92 16.37 1.29
C TRP A 28 -17.49 16.78 -0.07
N GLN A 29 -17.82 15.82 -0.92
CA GLN A 29 -18.45 16.09 -2.21
C GLN A 29 -19.81 16.77 -2.07
N TYR A 30 -20.64 16.32 -1.13
CA TYR A 30 -21.96 16.93 -0.88
C TYR A 30 -21.83 18.39 -0.42
N ASN A 31 -20.98 18.66 0.58
CA ASN A 31 -20.77 20.01 1.10
C ASN A 31 -20.14 20.93 0.04
N CYS A 32 -19.24 20.41 -0.78
CA CYS A 32 -18.61 21.16 -1.86
C CYS A 32 -19.64 21.61 -2.91
N ASN A 33 -20.52 20.70 -3.34
CA ASN A 33 -21.61 21.01 -4.27
C ASN A 33 -22.63 21.99 -3.67
N LYS A 34 -22.85 21.93 -2.34
CA LYS A 34 -23.77 22.83 -1.64
C LYS A 34 -23.21 24.25 -1.50
N GLU A 35 -21.91 24.39 -1.27
CA GLU A 35 -21.25 25.70 -1.13
C GLU A 35 -21.03 26.39 -2.49
N ASN A 36 -21.00 25.64 -3.60
CA ASN A 36 -20.79 26.18 -4.96
C ASN A 36 -21.88 25.73 -5.96
N PRO A 37 -23.14 26.15 -5.78
CA PRO A 37 -24.27 25.69 -6.61
C PRO A 37 -24.20 26.21 -8.06
N ASP A 38 -23.60 27.39 -8.29
CA ASP A 38 -23.56 28.06 -9.59
C ASP A 38 -22.28 27.79 -10.39
N SER A 39 -21.26 27.17 -9.77
CA SER A 39 -20.12 26.66 -10.53
C SER A 39 -20.55 25.35 -11.16
N ILE A 40 -20.95 25.43 -12.42
CA ILE A 40 -21.30 24.29 -13.27
C ILE A 40 -20.16 23.26 -13.19
N VAL A 41 -20.34 22.25 -12.34
CA VAL A 41 -19.63 20.95 -12.32
C VAL A 41 -18.11 20.96 -12.03
N ASP A 42 -17.35 22.03 -12.23
CA ASP A 42 -15.89 21.89 -12.36
C ASP A 42 -15.04 22.00 -11.07
N VAL A 43 -15.40 22.82 -10.08
CA VAL A 43 -14.48 23.07 -8.94
C VAL A 43 -14.44 21.92 -7.94
N CYS A 44 -15.57 21.28 -7.70
CA CYS A 44 -15.70 20.15 -6.77
C CYS A 44 -15.47 18.79 -7.44
N LEU A 45 -15.58 18.72 -8.77
CA LEU A 45 -15.32 17.52 -9.58
C LEU A 45 -13.94 17.60 -10.27
N THR A 46 -13.01 18.34 -9.67
CA THR A 46 -11.62 18.41 -10.15
C THR A 46 -10.96 17.02 -10.16
N ALA A 47 -9.85 16.91 -10.89
CA ALA A 47 -8.99 15.72 -10.90
C ALA A 47 -8.67 15.18 -9.49
N TYR A 48 -8.67 16.03 -8.45
CA TYR A 48 -8.47 15.63 -7.05
C TYR A 48 -9.63 14.78 -6.49
N ALA A 49 -10.88 15.19 -6.71
CA ALA A 49 -12.04 14.43 -6.25
C ALA A 49 -12.14 13.10 -6.99
N GLN A 50 -11.85 13.09 -8.30
CA GLN A 50 -11.81 11.86 -9.09
C GLN A 50 -10.70 10.92 -8.59
N LEU A 51 -9.49 11.42 -8.33
CA LEU A 51 -8.39 10.64 -7.79
C LEU A 51 -8.72 10.07 -6.40
N ALA A 52 -9.39 10.86 -5.55
CA ALA A 52 -9.81 10.42 -4.22
C ALA A 52 -10.83 9.27 -4.30
N TRP A 53 -11.81 9.35 -5.21
CA TRP A 53 -12.75 8.26 -5.47
C TRP A 53 -12.06 7.00 -5.99
N TRP A 54 -11.11 7.15 -6.91
CA TRP A 54 -10.29 6.03 -7.37
C TRP A 54 -9.53 5.38 -6.22
N ALA A 55 -8.96 6.17 -5.30
CA ALA A 55 -8.27 5.63 -4.12
C ALA A 55 -9.21 4.81 -3.23
N VAL A 56 -10.45 5.25 -3.04
CA VAL A 56 -11.47 4.50 -2.27
C VAL A 56 -11.79 3.16 -2.92
N PHE A 57 -11.93 3.13 -4.25
CA PHE A 57 -12.21 1.89 -5.00
C PHE A 57 -11.00 0.95 -5.03
N PHE A 58 -9.79 1.47 -5.20
CA PHE A 58 -8.59 0.65 -5.12
C PHE A 58 -8.41 0.07 -3.71
N GLN A 59 -8.74 0.81 -2.66
CA GLN A 59 -8.75 0.25 -1.31
C GLN A 59 -9.78 -0.89 -1.19
N LEU A 60 -11.00 -0.71 -1.69
CA LEU A 60 -11.99 -1.79 -1.71
C LEU A 60 -11.49 -3.03 -2.45
N PHE A 61 -10.85 -2.84 -3.61
CA PHE A 61 -10.24 -3.93 -4.36
C PHE A 61 -9.17 -4.66 -3.54
N THR A 62 -8.30 -3.94 -2.83
CA THR A 62 -7.29 -4.57 -1.96
C THR A 62 -7.90 -5.30 -0.77
N LEU A 63 -9.00 -4.79 -0.19
CA LEU A 63 -9.72 -5.48 0.88
C LEU A 63 -10.35 -6.80 0.38
N ILE A 64 -10.96 -6.79 -0.81
CA ILE A 64 -11.49 -8.01 -1.43
C ILE A 64 -10.36 -9.00 -1.71
N PHE A 65 -9.25 -8.51 -2.28
CA PHE A 65 -8.10 -9.36 -2.58
C PHE A 65 -7.49 -9.98 -1.31
N LEU A 66 -7.43 -9.21 -0.22
CA LEU A 66 -6.98 -9.67 1.09
C LEU A 66 -7.94 -10.70 1.69
N ALA A 67 -9.26 -10.49 1.57
CA ALA A 67 -10.25 -11.47 2.00
C ALA A 67 -10.11 -12.79 1.21
N VAL A 68 -10.02 -12.71 -0.12
CA VAL A 68 -9.84 -13.90 -0.98
C VAL A 68 -8.53 -14.61 -0.65
N ALA A 69 -7.43 -13.88 -0.48
CA ALA A 69 -6.14 -14.47 -0.11
C ALA A 69 -6.20 -15.19 1.25
N TYR A 70 -6.93 -14.63 2.21
CA TYR A 70 -7.14 -15.24 3.51
C TYR A 70 -7.96 -16.54 3.43
N TYR A 71 -9.05 -16.55 2.67
CA TYR A 71 -9.93 -17.72 2.54
C TYR A 71 -9.33 -18.84 1.67
N THR A 72 -8.61 -18.49 0.60
CA THR A 72 -8.10 -19.47 -0.37
C THR A 72 -6.81 -20.16 0.09
N ARG A 73 -6.17 -19.72 1.17
CA ARG A 73 -4.90 -20.26 1.72
C ARG A 73 -3.78 -20.47 0.70
N ARG A 74 -3.86 -19.83 -0.49
CA ARG A 74 -2.81 -19.89 -1.51
C ARG A 74 -1.67 -18.97 -1.12
N GLY A 75 -0.70 -19.51 -0.39
CA GLY A 75 0.50 -18.79 0.07
C GLY A 75 1.40 -18.19 -1.04
N SER A 76 1.12 -18.47 -2.31
CA SER A 76 1.95 -18.06 -3.46
C SER A 76 1.86 -16.57 -3.82
N ASN A 77 0.83 -15.84 -3.37
CA ASN A 77 0.56 -14.47 -3.85
C ASN A 77 0.84 -13.37 -2.81
N LYS A 78 1.55 -13.69 -1.71
CA LYS A 78 1.85 -12.72 -0.62
C LYS A 78 2.58 -11.47 -1.13
N LEU A 79 3.52 -11.64 -2.07
CA LEU A 79 4.30 -10.53 -2.64
C LEU A 79 3.43 -9.57 -3.45
N GLY A 80 2.55 -10.11 -4.32
CA GLY A 80 1.63 -9.29 -5.10
C GLY A 80 0.67 -8.49 -4.22
N LEU A 81 0.25 -9.09 -3.09
CA LEU A 81 -0.62 -8.44 -2.11
C LEU A 81 0.09 -7.31 -1.35
N MET A 82 1.37 -7.49 -0.98
CA MET A 82 2.17 -6.42 -0.40
C MET A 82 2.37 -5.25 -1.36
N VAL A 83 2.65 -5.53 -2.64
CA VAL A 83 2.83 -4.49 -3.66
C VAL A 83 1.55 -3.69 -3.85
N THR A 84 0.40 -4.35 -3.90
CA THR A 84 -0.89 -3.65 -4.01
C THR A 84 -1.20 -2.83 -2.76
N LEU A 85 -1.00 -3.36 -1.56
CA LEU A 85 -1.14 -2.58 -0.32
C LEU A 85 -0.21 -1.37 -0.30
N ALA A 86 1.06 -1.53 -0.71
CA ALA A 86 2.03 -0.44 -0.75
C ALA A 86 1.61 0.65 -1.76
N MET A 87 1.17 0.25 -2.95
CA MET A 87 0.68 1.17 -3.99
C MET A 87 -0.55 1.96 -3.53
N VAL A 88 -1.52 1.31 -2.88
CA VAL A 88 -2.70 2.02 -2.39
C VAL A 88 -2.34 2.93 -1.21
N THR A 89 -1.38 2.54 -0.38
CA THR A 89 -0.86 3.39 0.69
C THR A 89 -0.20 4.65 0.14
N THR A 90 0.64 4.55 -0.89
CA THR A 90 1.26 5.74 -1.53
C THR A 90 0.22 6.63 -2.20
N LEU A 91 -0.81 6.05 -2.81
CA LEU A 91 -1.94 6.80 -3.35
C LEU A 91 -2.64 7.61 -2.25
N PHE A 92 -2.90 7.02 -1.08
CA PHE A 92 -3.48 7.76 0.04
C PHE A 92 -2.57 8.84 0.61
N PHE A 93 -1.24 8.68 0.57
CA PHE A 93 -0.34 9.77 0.96
C PHE A 93 -0.54 11.00 0.08
N VAL A 94 -0.61 10.81 -1.24
CA VAL A 94 -0.83 11.90 -2.20
C VAL A 94 -2.19 12.56 -1.97
N VAL A 95 -3.25 11.75 -1.87
CA VAL A 95 -4.62 12.25 -1.70
C VAL A 95 -4.80 12.95 -0.34
N THR A 96 -4.18 12.45 0.73
CA THR A 96 -4.24 13.08 2.06
C THR A 96 -3.47 14.40 2.09
N ASN A 97 -2.31 14.49 1.42
CA ASN A 97 -1.57 15.75 1.31
C ASN A 97 -2.38 16.84 0.59
N ASN A 98 -3.09 16.44 -0.47
CA ASN A 98 -4.01 17.34 -1.17
C ASN A 98 -5.20 17.72 -0.28
N ALA A 99 -5.76 16.77 0.48
CA ALA A 99 -6.84 17.04 1.42
C ALA A 99 -6.42 18.06 2.50
N PHE A 100 -5.20 17.99 3.04
CA PHE A 100 -4.70 19.00 3.99
C PHE A 100 -4.57 20.39 3.37
N THR A 101 -4.23 20.47 2.09
CA THR A 101 -4.19 21.75 1.36
C THR A 101 -5.59 22.35 1.28
N VAL A 102 -6.60 21.52 0.99
CA VAL A 102 -8.03 21.93 0.97
C VAL A 102 -8.54 22.31 2.36
N VAL A 103 -8.17 21.58 3.42
CA VAL A 103 -8.54 21.91 4.81
C VAL A 103 -8.05 23.29 5.22
N LYS A 104 -6.84 23.69 4.78
CA LYS A 104 -6.27 25.01 5.09
C LYS A 104 -6.99 26.15 4.38
N SER A 105 -7.53 25.91 3.19
CA SER A 105 -8.26 26.92 2.41
C SER A 105 -9.77 26.93 2.62
N SER A 106 -10.32 25.89 3.27
CA SER A 106 -11.76 25.71 3.49
C SER A 106 -12.20 26.11 4.90
N SER A 107 -13.48 26.41 5.07
CA SER A 107 -14.08 26.71 6.37
C SER A 107 -15.40 25.96 6.57
N GLY A 108 -15.93 25.97 7.80
CA GLY A 108 -17.25 25.39 8.09
C GLY A 108 -17.39 23.88 7.85
N ALA A 109 -18.51 23.48 7.25
CA ALA A 109 -18.87 22.08 7.04
C ALA A 109 -17.93 21.38 6.04
N LEU A 110 -17.45 22.09 5.02
CA LEU A 110 -16.50 21.55 4.06
C LEU A 110 -15.21 21.11 4.74
N ARG A 111 -14.64 21.98 5.60
CA ARG A 111 -13.43 21.67 6.37
C ARG A 111 -13.60 20.43 7.24
N SER A 112 -14.69 20.35 7.99
CA SER A 112 -14.96 19.20 8.87
C SER A 112 -15.07 17.88 8.07
N SER A 113 -15.73 17.91 6.91
CA SER A 113 -15.82 16.73 6.04
C SER A 113 -14.46 16.33 5.43
N THR A 114 -13.62 17.30 5.05
CA THR A 114 -12.27 17.01 4.52
C THR A 114 -11.34 16.48 5.62
N GLU A 115 -11.46 16.97 6.85
CA GLU A 115 -10.74 16.43 8.02
C GLU A 115 -11.16 14.99 8.32
N ALA A 116 -12.45 14.67 8.24
CA ALA A 116 -12.94 13.30 8.40
C ALA A 116 -12.39 12.36 7.32
N PHE A 117 -12.35 12.82 6.06
CA PHE A 117 -11.73 12.09 4.96
C PHE A 117 -10.24 11.85 5.19
N ALA A 118 -9.50 12.89 5.59
CA ALA A 118 -8.06 12.79 5.89
C ALA A 118 -7.80 11.81 7.05
N ALA A 119 -8.60 11.85 8.10
CA ALA A 119 -8.51 10.92 9.22
C ALA A 119 -8.74 9.46 8.77
N GLY A 120 -9.77 9.22 7.94
CA GLY A 120 -10.03 7.91 7.36
C GLY A 120 -8.88 7.40 6.49
N ALA A 121 -8.30 8.28 5.66
CA ALA A 121 -7.13 7.96 4.84
C ALA A 121 -5.89 7.63 5.69
N ILE A 122 -5.62 8.38 6.76
CA ILE A 122 -4.50 8.10 7.68
C ILE A 122 -4.69 6.74 8.38
N LEU A 123 -5.88 6.46 8.90
CA LEU A 123 -6.18 5.17 9.52
C LEU A 123 -5.98 4.01 8.53
N THR A 124 -6.41 4.20 7.28
CA THR A 124 -6.24 3.22 6.21
C THR A 124 -4.76 3.00 5.89
N MET A 125 -3.97 4.07 5.80
CA MET A 125 -2.51 3.98 5.59
C MET A 125 -1.82 3.24 6.73
N MET A 126 -2.14 3.55 7.99
CA MET A 126 -1.58 2.85 9.14
C MET A 126 -1.96 1.36 9.14
N ALA A 127 -3.23 1.05 8.85
CA ALA A 127 -3.70 -0.32 8.76
C ALA A 127 -2.99 -1.11 7.65
N ASN A 128 -2.82 -0.50 6.47
CA ASN A 128 -2.10 -1.11 5.35
C ASN A 128 -0.63 -1.39 5.70
N LEU A 129 0.07 -0.42 6.33
CA LEU A 129 1.46 -0.61 6.77
C LEU A 129 1.58 -1.73 7.80
N LEU A 130 0.70 -1.80 8.79
CA LEU A 130 0.69 -2.88 9.79
C LEU A 130 0.48 -4.25 9.14
N ILE A 131 -0.42 -4.36 8.15
CA ILE A 131 -0.63 -5.60 7.41
C ILE A 131 0.63 -5.97 6.60
N ILE A 132 1.28 -5.00 5.96
CA ILE A 132 2.54 -5.23 5.23
C ILE A 132 3.62 -5.77 6.18
N PHE A 133 3.79 -5.20 7.37
CA PHE A 133 4.77 -5.69 8.35
C PHE A 133 4.46 -7.12 8.80
N VAL A 134 3.21 -7.43 9.13
CA VAL A 134 2.80 -8.78 9.55
C VAL A 134 3.00 -9.80 8.43
N LEU A 135 2.70 -9.44 7.18
CA LEU A 135 2.94 -10.31 6.04
C LEU A 135 4.44 -10.44 5.71
N GLY A 136 5.24 -9.40 5.99
CA GLY A 136 6.67 -9.33 5.71
C GLY A 136 7.49 -10.29 6.57
N ASP A 137 7.16 -10.38 7.86
CA ASP A 137 7.78 -11.32 8.81
C ASP A 137 7.65 -12.78 8.32
N ASP A 138 6.50 -13.13 7.74
CA ASP A 138 6.25 -14.46 7.18
C ASP A 138 7.16 -14.79 5.98
N MET A 139 7.60 -13.80 5.20
CA MET A 139 8.47 -14.02 4.04
C MET A 139 9.94 -14.13 4.43
N SER A 140 10.41 -13.34 5.41
CA SER A 140 11.79 -13.41 5.90
C SER A 140 12.14 -14.80 6.44
N SER A 141 11.19 -15.45 7.12
CA SER A 141 11.36 -16.82 7.64
C SER A 141 11.44 -17.89 6.53
N ALA A 142 10.81 -17.65 5.37
CA ALA A 142 10.82 -18.58 4.24
C ALA A 142 12.09 -18.44 3.38
N VAL A 143 12.61 -17.22 3.22
CA VAL A 143 13.83 -16.96 2.42
C VAL A 143 15.08 -17.47 3.13
N ALA A 144 15.13 -17.40 4.48
CA ALA A 144 16.22 -18.00 5.26
C ALA A 144 16.35 -19.53 5.09
N ALA A 145 15.30 -20.22 4.63
CA ALA A 145 15.32 -21.65 4.36
C ALA A 145 15.82 -22.01 2.94
N GLN A 146 16.06 -21.03 2.06
CA GLN A 146 16.44 -21.24 0.66
C GLN A 146 17.95 -21.08 0.38
N GLU A 147 18.74 -20.74 1.40
CA GLU A 147 20.20 -20.57 1.35
C GLU A 147 21.07 -21.82 1.03
N PRO A 148 20.62 -23.10 1.02
CA PRO A 148 21.55 -24.20 0.70
C PRO A 148 21.91 -24.33 -0.78
N TYR A 149 21.11 -23.79 -1.71
CA TYR A 149 21.22 -24.16 -3.15
C TYR A 149 22.06 -23.19 -4.00
N LEU A 150 22.38 -21.99 -3.49
CA LEU A 150 23.26 -21.05 -4.20
C LEU A 150 24.75 -21.27 -3.90
N ASN A 151 25.08 -22.05 -2.87
CA ASN A 151 26.47 -22.34 -2.48
C ASN A 151 26.97 -23.73 -2.95
N SER A 152 26.19 -24.48 -3.71
CA SER A 152 26.59 -25.77 -4.29
C SER A 152 27.06 -25.65 -5.74
N ASN A 153 27.52 -24.47 -6.17
CA ASN A 153 28.09 -24.32 -7.52
C ASN A 153 29.52 -24.88 -7.54
N PRO A 154 29.80 -26.02 -8.21
CA PRO A 154 31.15 -26.60 -8.28
C PRO A 154 32.15 -25.72 -9.05
N ALA A 155 31.69 -24.62 -9.66
CA ALA A 155 32.56 -23.64 -10.33
C ALA A 155 33.33 -22.73 -9.37
N SER A 156 32.93 -22.60 -8.10
CA SER A 156 33.65 -21.75 -7.13
C SER A 156 34.92 -22.41 -6.55
N SER A 157 35.10 -23.73 -6.77
CA SER A 157 36.31 -24.46 -6.35
C SER A 157 37.39 -24.55 -7.42
N VAL A 158 37.23 -23.89 -8.57
CA VAL A 158 38.32 -23.75 -9.54
C VAL A 158 39.29 -22.69 -9.01
N GLN A 159 40.17 -23.16 -8.12
CA GLN A 159 41.38 -22.46 -7.70
C GLN A 159 42.05 -21.87 -8.95
N MET A 160 42.32 -20.56 -8.88
CA MET A 160 43.28 -19.91 -9.76
C MET A 160 44.66 -20.56 -9.54
N SER A 161 44.91 -21.68 -10.21
CA SER A 161 46.25 -22.23 -10.39
C SER A 161 47.01 -21.26 -11.28
N GLY A 162 47.79 -20.39 -10.66
CA GLY A 162 48.61 -19.39 -11.32
C GLY A 162 49.55 -20.01 -12.34
N ALA A 163 49.21 -19.86 -13.63
CA ALA A 163 50.15 -20.06 -14.72
C ALA A 163 51.07 -18.84 -14.79
N LYS A 164 52.23 -18.94 -14.14
CA LYS A 164 53.36 -18.00 -14.30
C LYS A 164 53.92 -18.17 -15.72
N PRO A 165 53.93 -17.16 -16.60
CA PRO A 165 54.53 -17.30 -17.91
C PRO A 165 56.07 -17.23 -17.77
N THR A 166 56.76 -18.34 -18.04
CA THR A 166 58.22 -18.32 -18.21
C THR A 166 58.56 -17.85 -19.61
N SER A 167 59.12 -16.64 -19.66
CA SER A 167 59.84 -16.02 -20.76
C SER A 167 60.79 -17.00 -21.45
N SER A 168 60.59 -17.19 -22.76
CA SER A 168 61.58 -17.82 -23.63
C SER A 168 62.40 -16.71 -24.28
N ALA A 169 63.60 -16.46 -23.75
CA ALA A 169 64.64 -15.73 -24.46
C ALA A 169 65.39 -16.75 -25.33
N MET A 170 65.36 -16.56 -26.66
CA MET A 170 66.31 -17.18 -27.58
C MET A 170 67.00 -16.09 -28.40
N VAL A 171 68.30 -16.00 -28.13
CA VAL A 171 69.45 -15.70 -29.00
C VAL A 171 69.13 -15.47 -30.48
#